data_AF-T1B368-F1
#
_entry.id   AF-T1B368-F1
#
_cell.length_a   1.000
_cell.length_b   1.000
_cell.length_c   1.000
_cell.angle_alpha   90.00
_cell.angle_beta   90.00
_cell.angle_gamma   90.00
#
_symmetry.space_group_name_H-M   'P 1'
#
loop_
_entity.id
_entity.type
_entity.pdbx_description
1 polymer ?
#
loop_
_entity_poly.entity_id
_entity_poly.type
_entity_poly.pdbx_seq_one_letter_code
_entity_poly.pdbx_strand_id
1 'polypeptide(L)'
;AGEILMTVESWGLLALFLGIAFLCVKPLGLYIANVMEGAPIWPLRAGRRVEAGIYRLCGIDPAEEMGWKRYAVALLVFNALGALLLYALQRLQYWLPLNPQHFYAPSPDSAFDTAVSFITNTNWQSYTPETTMSYLTQMAGLAVQNFLSAATGIVVAVVLIRGLARHTTKTIGNFWRDLTRVTLYVLLPIAFVLALVLVSQGVIQNFSPYKKVTLLEPVTYQQQKVDAAGNPVTDGAG
;
A
#
# COMPACT_ATOMS: atom_id res chain seq x y z
N ALA A 1 -6.05 19.62 -38.15
CA ALA A 1 -5.09 18.82 -37.36
C ALA A 1 -4.08 19.78 -36.77
N GLY A 2 -4.28 20.21 -35.52
CA GLY A 2 -3.28 20.97 -34.78
C GLY A 2 -2.60 20.00 -33.85
N GLU A 3 -1.42 19.51 -34.22
CA GLU A 3 -0.56 18.81 -33.25
C GLU A 3 -0.23 19.80 -32.15
N ILE A 4 -0.73 19.55 -30.94
CA ILE A 4 -0.27 20.27 -29.76
C ILE A 4 1.15 19.77 -29.49
N LEU A 5 2.13 20.40 -30.15
CA LEU A 5 3.54 20.20 -29.83
C LEU A 5 3.74 20.57 -28.36
N MET A 6 4.36 19.67 -27.59
CA MET A 6 4.60 19.90 -26.15
C MET A 6 5.32 21.24 -25.93
N THR A 7 4.80 22.07 -25.02
CA THR A 7 5.34 23.41 -24.72
C THR A 7 6.75 23.30 -24.12
N VAL A 8 7.55 24.37 -24.22
CA VAL A 8 8.88 24.44 -23.57
C VAL A 8 8.80 24.16 -22.07
N GLU A 9 7.72 24.61 -21.42
CA GLU A 9 7.42 24.33 -20.01
C GLU A 9 7.23 22.83 -19.75
N SER A 10 6.52 22.13 -20.64
CA SER A 10 6.30 20.68 -20.53
C SER A 10 7.61 19.91 -20.65
N TRP A 11 8.48 20.30 -21.59
CA TRP A 11 9.82 19.73 -21.73
C TRP A 11 10.71 20.04 -20.52
N GLY A 12 10.62 21.26 -19.98
CA GLY A 12 11.33 21.66 -18.77
C GLY A 12 10.92 20.81 -17.56
N LEU A 13 9.61 20.61 -17.36
CA LEU A 13 9.08 19.76 -16.29
C LEU A 13 9.53 18.30 -16.45
N LEU A 14 9.46 17.75 -17.66
CA LEU A 14 9.91 16.39 -17.95
C LEU A 14 11.41 16.22 -17.67
N ALA A 15 12.25 17.15 -18.13
CA ALA A 15 13.69 17.12 -17.90
C ALA A 15 14.02 17.21 -16.40
N LEU A 16 13.33 18.09 -15.66
CA LEU A 16 13.50 18.22 -14.22
C LEU A 16 13.09 16.94 -13.48
N PHE A 17 11.93 16.38 -13.82
CA PHE A 17 11.43 15.13 -13.24
C PHE A 17 12.41 13.97 -13.47
N LEU A 18 12.83 13.76 -14.72
CA LEU A 18 13.80 12.71 -15.05
C LEU A 18 15.15 12.93 -14.39
N GLY A 19 15.63 14.19 -14.34
CA GLY A 19 16.89 14.54 -13.68
C GLY A 19 16.88 14.18 -12.19
N ILE A 20 15.80 14.52 -11.48
CA ILE A 20 15.63 14.15 -10.06
C ILE A 20 15.53 12.62 -9.93
N ALA A 21 14.72 11.96 -10.77
CA ALA A 21 14.57 10.50 -10.73
C ALA A 21 15.91 9.78 -10.89
N PHE A 22 16.71 10.14 -11.91
CA PHE A 22 18.03 9.55 -12.15
C PHE A 22 19.02 9.82 -11.02
N LEU A 23 18.98 11.03 -10.42
CA LEU A 23 19.80 11.36 -9.27
C LEU A 23 19.51 10.44 -8.07
N CYS A 24 18.25 10.03 -7.90
CA CYS A 24 17.83 9.11 -6.83
C CYS A 24 18.18 7.64 -7.10
N VAL A 25 18.30 7.21 -8.37
CA VAL A 25 18.51 5.79 -8.74
C VAL A 25 19.75 5.20 -8.06
N LYS A 26 20.91 5.82 -8.21
CA LYS A 26 22.18 5.27 -7.68
C LYS A 26 22.24 5.20 -6.15
N PRO A 27 21.95 6.29 -5.39
CA PRO A 27 22.03 6.23 -3.93
C PRO A 27 21.00 5.25 -3.35
N LEU A 28 19.77 5.24 -3.87
CA LEU A 28 18.73 4.33 -3.38
C LEU A 28 19.03 2.88 -3.77
N GLY A 29 19.49 2.63 -4.99
CA GLY A 29 19.87 1.29 -5.47
C GLY A 29 21.00 0.69 -4.64
N LEU A 30 22.07 1.46 -4.36
CA LEU A 30 23.16 1.03 -3.49
C LEU A 30 22.69 0.78 -2.05
N TYR A 31 21.80 1.62 -1.53
CA TYR A 31 21.24 1.42 -0.21
C TYR A 31 20.43 0.12 -0.11
N ILE A 32 19.54 -0.14 -1.08
CA ILE A 32 18.75 -1.38 -1.15
C ILE A 32 19.69 -2.58 -1.26
N ALA A 33 20.69 -2.55 -2.13
CA ALA A 33 21.69 -3.62 -2.24
C ALA A 33 22.37 -3.90 -0.90
N ASN A 34 22.85 -2.86 -0.21
CA ASN A 34 23.48 -2.98 1.11
C ASN A 34 22.53 -3.59 2.17
N VAL A 35 21.25 -3.19 2.19
CA VAL A 35 20.23 -3.75 3.09
C VAL A 35 20.02 -5.25 2.80
N MET A 36 19.88 -5.61 1.53
CA MET A 36 19.60 -6.98 1.10
C MET A 36 20.80 -7.92 1.25
N GLU A 37 22.02 -7.41 1.17
CA GLU A 37 23.26 -8.16 1.43
C GLU A 37 23.61 -8.22 2.92
N GLY A 38 23.00 -7.38 3.75
CA GLY A 38 23.31 -7.30 5.18
C GLY A 38 24.65 -6.61 5.46
N ALA A 39 25.05 -5.66 4.61
CA ALA A 39 26.23 -4.84 4.81
C ALA A 39 26.17 -4.13 6.18
N PRO A 40 27.30 -3.82 6.83
CA PRO A 40 27.32 -3.32 8.20
C PRO A 40 26.98 -1.81 8.30
N ILE A 41 25.86 -1.39 7.71
CA ILE A 41 25.35 -0.02 7.68
C ILE A 41 24.62 0.37 8.98
N TRP A 42 24.59 1.67 9.28
CA TRP A 42 24.01 2.19 10.53
C TRP A 42 22.53 1.79 10.75
N PRO A 43 21.61 1.85 9.75
CA PRO A 43 20.21 1.48 9.96
C PRO A 43 20.03 0.03 10.41
N LEU A 44 20.77 -0.92 9.81
CA LEU A 44 20.73 -2.32 10.22
C LEU A 44 21.24 -2.52 11.64
N ARG A 45 22.32 -1.82 12.02
CA ARG A 45 22.84 -1.88 13.40
C ARG A 45 21.85 -1.35 14.42
N ALA A 46 21.21 -0.21 14.13
CA ALA A 46 20.22 0.41 15.00
C ALA A 46 18.95 -0.45 15.13
N GLY A 47 18.46 -0.99 14.01
CA GLY A 47 17.24 -1.80 13.98
C GLY A 47 17.43 -3.27 14.39
N ARG A 48 18.67 -3.74 14.61
CA ARG A 48 18.96 -5.18 14.86
C ARG A 48 18.13 -5.80 15.98
N ARG A 49 17.84 -5.05 17.05
CA ARG A 49 17.01 -5.55 18.17
C ARG A 49 15.55 -5.73 17.75
N VAL A 50 15.02 -4.81 16.95
CA VAL A 50 13.65 -4.86 16.42
C VAL A 50 13.54 -6.02 15.42
N GLU A 51 14.49 -6.12 14.49
CA GLU A 51 14.59 -7.22 13.52
C GLU A 51 14.66 -8.58 14.23
N ALA A 52 15.55 -8.74 15.24
CA ALA A 52 15.65 -9.97 16.02
C ALA A 52 14.38 -10.28 16.83
N GLY A 53 13.70 -9.25 17.35
CA GLY A 53 12.41 -9.41 18.04
C GLY A 53 11.34 -9.96 17.11
N ILE A 54 11.21 -9.38 15.91
CA ILE A 54 10.26 -9.85 14.88
C ILE A 54 10.57 -11.29 14.47
N TYR A 55 11.84 -11.61 14.23
CA TYR A 55 12.24 -12.98 13.89
C TYR A 55 11.90 -13.97 14.99
N ARG A 56 12.16 -13.61 16.26
CA ARG A 56 11.83 -14.48 17.39
C ARG A 56 10.33 -14.67 17.57
N LEU A 57 9.52 -13.62 17.43
CA LEU A 57 8.07 -13.69 17.55
C LEU A 57 7.43 -14.53 16.44
N CYS A 58 7.95 -14.43 15.23
CA CYS A 58 7.45 -15.16 14.06
C CYS A 58 8.12 -16.54 13.88
N GLY A 59 9.07 -16.93 14.73
CA GLY A 59 9.82 -18.19 14.59
C GLY A 59 10.69 -18.25 13.33
N ILE A 60 11.17 -17.11 12.83
CA ILE A 60 11.99 -17.01 11.64
C ILE A 60 13.46 -17.20 12.02
N ASP A 61 14.13 -18.16 11.39
CA ASP A 61 15.60 -18.20 11.39
C ASP A 61 16.14 -17.42 10.17
N PRO A 62 16.78 -16.25 10.35
CA PRO A 62 17.31 -15.46 9.24
C PRO A 62 18.57 -16.05 8.59
N ALA A 63 19.21 -17.03 9.23
CA ALA A 63 20.37 -17.75 8.70
C ALA A 63 19.98 -18.91 7.78
N GLU A 64 18.74 -19.41 7.89
CA GLU A 64 18.25 -20.47 7.03
C GLU A 64 18.15 -19.98 5.57
N GLU A 65 18.77 -20.71 4.64
CA GLU A 65 18.60 -20.44 3.21
C GLU A 65 17.54 -21.35 2.58
N MET A 66 16.76 -20.79 1.64
CA MET A 66 15.69 -21.46 0.92
C MET A 66 16.07 -21.68 -0.54
N GLY A 67 15.74 -22.86 -1.07
CA GLY A 67 15.68 -23.10 -2.51
C GLY A 67 14.47 -22.42 -3.15
N TRP A 68 14.45 -22.31 -4.49
CA TRP A 68 13.42 -21.55 -5.21
C TRP A 68 11.99 -22.03 -4.97
N LYS A 69 11.76 -23.35 -4.87
CA LYS A 69 10.43 -23.90 -4.62
C LYS A 69 9.89 -23.45 -3.27
N ARG A 70 10.70 -23.58 -2.21
CA ARG A 70 10.30 -23.18 -0.85
C ARG A 70 10.07 -21.67 -0.77
N TYR A 71 10.91 -20.89 -1.46
CA TYR A 71 10.77 -19.45 -1.54
C TYR A 71 9.44 -19.04 -2.21
N ALA A 72 9.13 -19.62 -3.37
CA ALA A 72 7.90 -19.34 -4.11
C ALA A 72 6.65 -19.75 -3.33
N VAL A 73 6.68 -20.92 -2.68
CA VAL A 73 5.57 -21.36 -1.81
C VAL A 73 5.40 -20.41 -0.61
N ALA A 74 6.48 -20.01 0.06
CA ALA A 74 6.39 -19.06 1.17
C ALA A 74 5.77 -17.72 0.73
N LEU A 75 6.18 -17.22 -0.44
CA LEU A 75 5.62 -16.01 -1.04
C LEU A 75 4.12 -16.16 -1.33
N LEU A 76 3.71 -17.24 -1.99
CA LEU A 76 2.30 -17.46 -2.34
C LEU A 76 1.42 -17.63 -1.10
N VAL A 77 1.87 -18.39 -0.11
CA VAL A 77 1.15 -18.58 1.16
C VAL A 77 1.04 -17.26 1.91
N PHE A 78 2.12 -16.46 1.96
CA PHE A 78 2.09 -15.16 2.61
C PHE A 78 1.06 -14.22 1.98
N ASN A 79 1.02 -14.16 0.64
CA ASN A 79 0.07 -13.31 -0.07
C ASN A 79 -1.37 -13.83 0.07
N ALA A 80 -1.59 -15.14 -0.01
CA ALA A 80 -2.91 -15.73 0.20
C ALA A 80 -3.45 -15.44 1.60
N LEU A 81 -2.62 -15.56 2.64
CA LEU A 81 -3.01 -15.20 4.01
C LEU A 81 -3.29 -13.69 4.13
N GLY A 82 -2.48 -12.85 3.49
CA GLY A 82 -2.72 -11.40 3.45
C GLY A 82 -4.08 -11.05 2.83
N ALA A 83 -4.43 -11.68 1.71
CA ALA A 83 -5.73 -11.51 1.06
C ALA A 83 -6.89 -11.97 1.95
N LEU A 84 -6.77 -13.14 2.59
CA LEU A 84 -7.78 -13.66 3.51
C LEU A 84 -7.99 -12.75 4.73
N LEU A 85 -6.90 -12.26 5.32
CA LEU A 85 -6.96 -11.33 6.46
C LEU A 85 -7.59 -10.00 6.07
N LEU A 86 -7.23 -9.43 4.91
CA LEU A 86 -7.83 -8.19 4.43
C LEU A 86 -9.31 -8.37 4.08
N TYR A 87 -9.67 -9.50 3.47
CA TYR A 87 -11.06 -9.86 3.21
C TYR A 87 -11.86 -9.94 4.52
N ALA A 88 -11.35 -10.68 5.50
CA ALA A 88 -11.99 -10.82 6.81
C ALA A 88 -12.12 -9.47 7.52
N LEU A 89 -11.08 -8.62 7.50
CA LEU A 89 -11.10 -7.28 8.09
C LEU A 89 -12.23 -6.42 7.51
N GLN A 90 -12.40 -6.42 6.18
CA GLN A 90 -13.48 -5.70 5.51
C GLN A 90 -14.86 -6.27 5.89
N ARG A 91 -15.01 -7.60 5.85
CA ARG A 91 -16.28 -8.27 6.16
C ARG A 91 -16.71 -8.13 7.62
N LEU A 92 -15.75 -7.91 8.52
CA LEU A 92 -15.99 -7.70 9.95
C LEU A 92 -15.94 -6.22 10.36
N GLN A 93 -15.71 -5.28 9.43
CA GLN A 93 -15.40 -3.88 9.80
C GLN A 93 -16.48 -3.20 10.65
N TYR A 94 -17.75 -3.61 10.49
CA TYR A 94 -18.85 -3.04 11.25
C TYR A 94 -18.66 -3.21 12.77
N TRP A 95 -18.01 -4.31 13.19
CA TRP A 95 -17.83 -4.67 14.61
C TRP A 95 -16.49 -4.21 15.16
N LEU A 96 -15.62 -3.66 14.29
CA LEU A 96 -14.28 -3.26 14.65
C LEU A 96 -14.23 -1.80 15.11
N PRO A 97 -13.25 -1.45 15.97
CA PRO A 97 -13.07 -0.06 16.42
C PRO A 97 -12.62 0.85 15.27
N LEU A 98 -12.56 2.16 15.54
CA LEU A 98 -12.21 3.19 14.54
C LEU A 98 -13.14 3.22 13.33
N ASN A 99 -14.45 3.06 13.59
CA ASN A 99 -15.52 3.21 12.62
C ASN A 99 -16.52 4.29 13.09
N PRO A 100 -16.13 5.59 13.12
CA PRO A 100 -16.96 6.65 13.67
C PRO A 100 -18.24 6.92 12.86
N GLN A 101 -18.27 6.50 11.59
CA GLN A 101 -19.44 6.60 10.71
C GLN A 101 -20.31 5.34 10.72
N HIS A 102 -19.94 4.32 11.51
CA HIS A 102 -20.64 3.05 11.59
C HIS A 102 -20.92 2.39 10.23
N PHE A 103 -19.94 2.46 9.32
CA PHE A 103 -20.05 1.83 8.00
C PHE A 103 -20.25 0.32 8.14
N TYR A 104 -21.22 -0.20 7.39
CA TYR A 104 -21.46 -1.63 7.27
C TYR A 104 -20.33 -2.32 6.49
N ALA A 105 -20.28 -3.64 6.58
CA ALA A 105 -19.34 -4.43 5.81
C ALA A 105 -19.62 -4.30 4.29
N PRO A 106 -18.60 -4.01 3.44
CA PRO A 106 -18.75 -3.98 1.99
C PRO A 106 -19.23 -5.33 1.46
N SER A 107 -19.97 -5.39 0.36
CA SER A 107 -20.49 -6.64 -0.20
C SER A 107 -19.39 -7.70 -0.41
N PRO A 108 -19.70 -9.01 -0.34
CA PRO A 108 -18.68 -10.06 -0.45
C PRO A 108 -17.82 -9.97 -1.72
N ASP A 109 -18.43 -9.60 -2.84
CA ASP A 109 -17.77 -9.39 -4.13
C ASP A 109 -16.83 -8.18 -4.11
N SER A 110 -17.28 -7.02 -3.61
CA SER A 110 -16.44 -5.83 -3.47
C SER A 110 -15.29 -6.03 -2.49
N ALA A 111 -15.54 -6.70 -1.36
CA ALA A 111 -14.50 -7.01 -0.38
C ALA A 111 -13.44 -7.97 -0.95
N PHE A 112 -13.86 -8.93 -1.77
CA PHE A 112 -12.96 -9.87 -2.45
C PHE A 112 -12.11 -9.17 -3.51
N ASP A 113 -12.75 -8.39 -4.40
CA ASP A 113 -12.09 -7.57 -5.42
C ASP A 113 -11.03 -6.65 -4.78
N THR A 114 -11.42 -5.94 -3.72
CA THR A 114 -10.51 -5.07 -2.96
C THR A 114 -9.35 -5.86 -2.33
N ALA A 115 -9.63 -7.01 -1.72
CA ALA A 115 -8.59 -7.82 -1.09
C ALA A 115 -7.55 -8.33 -2.11
N VAL A 116 -8.04 -8.86 -3.24
CA VAL A 116 -7.19 -9.31 -4.35
C VAL A 116 -6.41 -8.13 -4.93
N SER A 117 -7.08 -7.01 -5.16
CA SER A 117 -6.43 -5.87 -5.79
C SER A 117 -5.30 -5.27 -4.96
N PHE A 118 -5.43 -5.21 -3.63
CA PHE A 118 -4.39 -4.67 -2.77
C PHE A 118 -3.22 -5.65 -2.59
N ILE A 119 -3.50 -6.96 -2.53
CA ILE A 119 -2.41 -7.96 -2.46
C ILE A 119 -1.63 -8.05 -3.77
N THR A 120 -2.27 -7.84 -4.91
CA THR A 120 -1.60 -7.80 -6.23
C THR A 120 -0.93 -6.46 -6.53
N ASN A 121 -0.88 -5.53 -5.56
CA ASN A 121 -0.31 -4.19 -5.71
C ASN A 121 -0.97 -3.38 -6.85
N THR A 122 -2.23 -3.66 -7.17
CA THR A 122 -3.00 -3.00 -8.22
C THR A 122 -3.80 -1.82 -7.67
N ASN A 123 -4.32 -1.96 -6.46
CA ASN A 123 -5.08 -0.94 -5.73
C ASN A 123 -6.28 -0.36 -6.50
N TRP A 124 -6.93 -1.18 -7.33
CA TRP A 124 -8.24 -0.96 -7.90
C TRP A 124 -9.28 -0.74 -6.80
N GLN A 125 -10.15 0.24 -7.02
CA GLN A 125 -11.19 0.64 -6.08
C GLN A 125 -12.50 0.81 -6.85
N SER A 126 -13.37 -0.18 -6.74
CA SER A 126 -14.74 -0.17 -7.28
C SER A 126 -15.74 0.51 -6.32
N TYR A 127 -15.25 1.10 -5.23
CA TYR A 127 -16.04 1.71 -4.16
C TYR A 127 -15.55 3.14 -3.86
N THR A 128 -16.40 3.95 -3.22
CA THR A 128 -16.02 5.26 -2.69
C THR A 128 -15.50 5.10 -1.25
N PRO A 129 -14.20 5.32 -0.97
CA PRO A 129 -13.61 5.04 0.33
C PRO A 129 -14.28 5.79 1.48
N GLU A 130 -14.69 7.04 1.24
CA GLU A 130 -15.27 7.96 2.23
C GLU A 130 -16.67 7.56 2.69
N THR A 131 -17.33 6.62 2.01
CA THR A 131 -18.66 6.12 2.38
C THR A 131 -18.68 4.61 2.61
N THR A 132 -17.57 3.92 2.34
CA THR A 132 -17.49 2.46 2.35
C THR A 132 -16.52 1.92 3.39
N MET A 133 -15.36 2.54 3.59
CA MET A 133 -14.27 1.94 4.39
C MET A 133 -14.05 2.65 5.72
N SER A 134 -14.07 1.89 6.82
CA SER A 134 -13.73 2.37 8.16
C SER A 134 -12.25 2.77 8.26
N TYR A 135 -11.91 3.59 9.25
CA TYR A 135 -10.52 4.03 9.43
C TYR A 135 -9.60 2.84 9.77
N LEU A 136 -10.09 1.87 10.54
CA LEU A 136 -9.30 0.66 10.81
C LEU A 136 -9.03 -0.14 9.55
N THR A 137 -10.04 -0.33 8.68
CA THR A 137 -9.86 -1.05 7.41
C THR A 137 -8.82 -0.36 6.53
N GLN A 138 -8.88 0.97 6.41
CA GLN A 138 -7.91 1.73 5.64
C GLN A 138 -6.49 1.63 6.24
N MET A 139 -6.36 1.78 7.56
CA MET A 139 -5.06 1.81 8.25
C MET A 139 -4.43 0.42 8.41
N ALA A 140 -5.16 -0.52 8.98
CA ALA A 140 -4.63 -1.85 9.35
C ALA A 140 -4.82 -2.91 8.25
N GLY A 141 -5.64 -2.62 7.24
CA GLY A 141 -5.84 -3.48 6.08
C GLY A 141 -5.12 -2.94 4.85
N LEU A 142 -5.70 -1.91 4.25
CA LEU A 142 -5.27 -1.38 2.95
C LEU A 142 -3.83 -0.84 2.99
N ALA A 143 -3.50 0.00 3.98
CA ALA A 143 -2.15 0.54 4.09
C ALA A 143 -1.12 -0.55 4.39
N VAL A 144 -1.46 -1.56 5.20
CA VAL A 144 -0.58 -2.72 5.45
C VAL A 144 -0.30 -3.46 4.13
N GLN A 145 -1.32 -3.71 3.32
CA GLN A 145 -1.11 -4.36 2.02
C GLN A 145 -0.27 -3.51 1.05
N ASN A 146 -0.40 -2.19 1.06
CA ASN A 146 0.47 -1.31 0.26
C ASN A 146 1.96 -1.50 0.59
N PHE A 147 2.31 -1.81 1.84
CA PHE A 147 3.70 -2.13 2.19
C PHE A 147 4.08 -3.55 1.78
N LEU A 148 3.22 -4.54 2.09
CA LEU A 148 3.56 -5.94 1.94
C LEU A 148 3.56 -6.40 0.47
N SER A 149 2.65 -5.90 -0.36
CA SER A 149 2.59 -6.21 -1.79
C SER A 149 3.77 -5.54 -2.54
N ALA A 150 4.08 -4.28 -2.22
CA ALA A 150 5.27 -3.60 -2.75
C ALA A 150 6.57 -4.29 -2.32
N ALA A 151 6.68 -4.67 -1.04
CA ALA A 151 7.84 -5.42 -0.54
C ALA A 151 7.99 -6.76 -1.25
N THR A 152 6.90 -7.49 -1.47
CA THR A 152 6.90 -8.75 -2.23
C THR A 152 7.46 -8.54 -3.66
N GLY A 153 7.03 -7.50 -4.36
CA GLY A 153 7.55 -7.17 -5.70
C GLY A 153 9.05 -6.89 -5.71
N ILE A 154 9.54 -6.07 -4.77
CA ILE A 154 10.97 -5.79 -4.61
C ILE A 154 11.76 -7.07 -4.30
N VAL A 155 11.24 -7.90 -3.40
CA VAL A 155 11.86 -9.16 -3.01
C VAL A 155 12.00 -10.11 -4.19
N VAL A 156 10.97 -10.25 -5.03
CA VAL A 156 11.03 -11.07 -6.25
C VAL A 156 12.11 -10.56 -7.21
N ALA A 157 12.21 -9.24 -7.41
CA ALA A 157 13.25 -8.64 -8.24
C ALA A 157 14.66 -8.93 -7.69
N VAL A 158 14.86 -8.78 -6.37
CA VAL A 158 16.14 -9.07 -5.71
C VAL A 158 16.52 -10.54 -5.83
N VAL A 159 15.55 -11.44 -5.67
CA VAL A 159 15.76 -12.88 -5.82
C VAL A 159 16.15 -13.25 -7.24
N LEU A 160 15.50 -12.65 -8.25
CA LEU A 160 15.88 -12.83 -9.64
C LEU A 160 17.33 -12.38 -9.88
N ILE A 161 17.71 -11.20 -9.38
CA ILE A 161 19.09 -10.68 -9.46
C ILE A 161 20.07 -11.66 -8.78
N ARG A 162 19.76 -12.15 -7.58
CA ARG A 162 20.59 -13.14 -6.88
C ARG A 162 20.72 -14.45 -7.65
N GLY A 163 19.64 -14.91 -8.28
CA GLY A 163 19.62 -16.11 -9.12
C GLY A 163 20.51 -16.00 -10.36
N LEU A 164 20.66 -14.79 -10.92
CA LEU A 164 21.56 -14.51 -12.03
C LEU A 164 23.02 -14.32 -11.58
N ALA A 165 23.24 -13.70 -10.42
CA ALA A 165 24.58 -13.34 -9.93
C ALA A 165 25.30 -14.49 -9.20
N ARG A 166 24.58 -15.41 -8.54
CA ARG A 166 25.18 -16.53 -7.81
C ARG A 166 25.53 -17.67 -8.77
N HIS A 167 26.78 -18.12 -8.76
CA HIS A 167 27.22 -19.30 -9.50
C HIS A 167 27.11 -20.56 -8.63
N THR A 168 26.50 -21.62 -9.16
CA THR A 168 26.53 -22.99 -8.59
C THR A 168 25.82 -23.15 -7.22
N THR A 169 25.04 -22.15 -6.76
CA THR A 169 24.28 -22.24 -5.50
C THR A 169 22.87 -22.80 -5.72
N LYS A 170 22.40 -23.70 -4.85
CA LYS A 170 21.02 -24.24 -4.89
C LYS A 170 19.98 -23.36 -4.18
N THR A 171 20.42 -22.26 -3.56
CA THR A 171 19.66 -21.42 -2.63
C THR A 171 19.67 -19.96 -3.06
N ILE A 172 18.57 -19.25 -2.79
CA ILE A 172 18.34 -17.87 -3.26
C ILE A 172 18.09 -16.87 -2.12
N GLY A 173 18.37 -17.28 -0.89
CA GLY A 173 18.19 -16.47 0.32
C GLY A 173 17.00 -16.91 1.15
N ASN A 174 16.37 -15.98 1.87
CA ASN A 174 15.30 -16.28 2.82
C ASN A 174 14.16 -15.26 2.64
N PHE A 175 12.98 -15.74 2.25
CA PHE A 175 11.83 -14.89 1.96
C PHE A 175 11.43 -14.00 3.13
N TRP A 176 11.36 -14.57 4.33
CA TRP A 176 10.94 -13.86 5.54
C TRP A 176 11.92 -12.76 5.93
N ARG A 177 13.23 -13.06 5.83
CA ARG A 177 14.29 -12.08 6.07
C ARG A 177 14.21 -10.93 5.07
N ASP A 178 14.14 -11.27 3.78
CA ASP A 178 14.13 -10.31 2.68
C ASP A 178 12.91 -9.39 2.77
N LEU A 179 11.72 -9.95 2.96
CA LEU A 179 10.47 -9.22 3.17
C LEU A 179 10.58 -8.25 4.36
N THR A 180 11.00 -8.76 5.53
CA THR A 180 11.13 -7.95 6.74
C THR A 180 12.08 -6.78 6.51
N ARG A 181 13.21 -7.00 5.84
CA ARG A 181 14.21 -5.95 5.62
C ARG A 181 13.74 -4.88 4.65
N VAL A 182 13.08 -5.28 3.56
CA VAL A 182 12.51 -4.31 2.60
C VAL A 182 11.46 -3.46 3.31
N THR A 183 10.56 -4.06 4.08
CA THR A 183 9.52 -3.32 4.79
C THR A 183 10.12 -2.37 5.84
N LEU A 184 10.99 -2.85 6.73
CA LEU A 184 11.50 -2.06 7.86
C LEU A 184 12.55 -1.02 7.50
N TYR A 185 13.44 -1.33 6.56
CA TYR A 185 14.62 -0.49 6.29
C TYR A 185 14.51 0.28 4.98
N VAL A 186 13.60 -0.09 4.07
CA VAL A 186 13.42 0.62 2.80
C VAL A 186 12.09 1.36 2.79
N LEU A 187 10.97 0.63 2.85
CA LEU A 187 9.65 1.24 2.66
C LEU A 187 9.23 2.11 3.85
N LEU A 188 9.30 1.58 5.07
CA LEU A 188 8.83 2.28 6.26
C LEU A 188 9.54 3.63 6.50
N PRO A 189 10.88 3.74 6.42
CA PRO A 189 11.56 5.02 6.66
C PRO A 189 11.25 6.05 5.58
N ILE A 190 11.22 5.64 4.31
CA ILE A 190 10.91 6.53 3.18
C ILE A 190 9.46 7.01 3.29
N ALA A 191 8.52 6.09 3.49
CA ALA A 191 7.10 6.42 3.62
C ALA A 191 6.84 7.31 4.84
N PHE A 192 7.53 7.10 5.96
CA PHE A 192 7.40 7.93 7.14
C PHE A 192 7.84 9.38 6.88
N VAL A 193 9.00 9.58 6.26
CA VAL A 193 9.48 10.93 5.91
C VAL A 193 8.52 11.60 4.92
N LEU A 194 8.09 10.89 3.88
CA LEU A 194 7.14 11.43 2.91
C LEU A 194 5.78 11.76 3.55
N ALA A 195 5.28 10.93 4.47
CA ALA A 195 4.05 11.21 5.20
C ALA A 195 4.16 12.50 6.01
N LEU A 196 5.30 12.75 6.69
CA LEU A 196 5.52 13.99 7.42
C LEU A 196 5.55 15.21 6.49
N VAL A 197 6.22 15.09 5.35
CA VAL A 197 6.22 16.16 4.33
C VAL A 197 4.79 16.43 3.85
N LEU A 198 4.03 15.40 3.49
CA LEU A 198 2.65 15.54 3.03
C LEU A 198 1.75 16.18 4.10
N VAL A 199 1.86 15.74 5.35
CA VAL A 199 1.12 16.33 6.48
C VAL A 199 1.47 17.81 6.65
N SER A 200 2.76 18.18 6.51
CA SER A 200 3.17 19.60 6.53
C SER A 200 2.57 20.43 5.40
N GLN A 201 2.21 19.81 4.27
CA GLN A 201 1.57 20.46 3.13
C GLN A 201 0.03 20.41 3.20
N GLY A 202 -0.54 19.90 4.29
CA GLY A 202 -1.99 19.91 4.55
C GLY A 202 -2.71 18.58 4.33
N VAL A 203 -2.00 17.47 4.08
CA VAL A 203 -2.63 16.15 4.04
C VAL A 203 -3.13 15.74 5.43
N ILE A 204 -4.33 15.16 5.47
CA ILE A 204 -5.01 14.80 6.73
C ILE A 204 -4.42 13.50 7.29
N GLN A 205 -4.01 13.52 8.57
CA GLN A 205 -3.58 12.35 9.34
C GLN A 205 -4.17 12.39 10.76
N ASN A 206 -5.42 11.94 10.93
CA ASN A 206 -6.07 11.87 12.26
C ASN A 206 -7.20 10.82 12.30
N PHE A 207 -7.77 10.60 13.49
CA PHE A 207 -8.90 9.68 13.72
C PHE A 207 -10.19 10.43 14.12
N SER A 208 -10.33 11.69 13.73
CA SER A 208 -11.51 12.49 14.09
C SER A 208 -12.74 12.01 13.30
N PRO A 209 -13.95 12.06 13.88
CA PRO A 209 -15.18 11.88 13.13
C PRO A 209 -15.34 12.93 12.02
N TYR A 210 -16.27 12.69 11.09
CA TYR A 210 -16.55 13.61 9.99
C TYR A 210 -17.02 14.95 10.53
N LYS A 211 -16.40 16.03 10.04
CA LYS A 211 -16.73 17.39 10.47
C LYS A 211 -17.94 17.89 9.68
N LYS A 212 -18.93 18.43 10.40
CA LYS A 212 -20.00 19.24 9.79
C LYS A 212 -19.49 20.67 9.66
N VAL A 213 -19.55 21.22 8.44
CA VAL A 213 -19.08 22.57 8.14
C VAL A 213 -20.22 23.39 7.57
N THR A 214 -20.47 24.56 8.16
CA THR A 214 -21.42 25.54 7.61
C THR A 214 -20.76 26.26 6.44
N LEU A 215 -21.36 26.14 5.26
CA LEU A 215 -20.86 26.77 4.03
C LEU A 215 -21.23 28.26 3.99
N LEU A 216 -20.44 29.06 3.25
CA LEU A 216 -20.74 30.47 3.01
C LEU A 216 -21.99 30.65 2.13
N GLU A 217 -22.19 29.74 1.18
CA GLU A 217 -23.40 29.63 0.36
C GLU A 217 -24.08 28.29 0.62
N PRO A 218 -25.40 28.27 0.86
CA PRO A 218 -26.13 27.03 1.06
C PRO A 218 -26.20 26.24 -0.25
N VAL A 219 -25.63 25.04 -0.26
CA VAL A 219 -25.79 24.09 -1.37
C VAL A 219 -27.19 23.52 -1.30
N THR A 220 -28.02 23.88 -2.27
CA THR A 220 -29.38 23.33 -2.40
C THR A 220 -29.30 22.11 -3.31
N TYR A 221 -29.31 20.91 -2.73
CA TYR A 221 -29.48 19.70 -3.51
C TYR A 221 -30.95 19.64 -3.99
N GLN A 222 -31.19 19.60 -5.30
CA GLN A 222 -32.51 19.22 -5.82
C GLN A 222 -32.76 17.77 -5.46
N GLN A 223 -33.37 17.55 -4.29
CA GLN A 223 -33.84 16.24 -3.89
C GLN A 223 -34.96 15.87 -4.87
N GLN A 224 -34.76 14.81 -5.65
CA GLN A 224 -35.78 14.32 -6.60
C GLN A 224 -37.07 14.13 -5.81
N LYS A 225 -38.10 14.91 -6.16
CA LYS A 225 -39.38 14.89 -5.47
C LYS A 225 -39.94 13.49 -5.65
N VAL A 226 -40.10 12.74 -4.56
CA VAL A 226 -40.68 11.40 -4.59
C VAL A 226 -42.14 11.47 -4.19
N ASP A 227 -42.99 10.65 -4.81
CA ASP A 227 -44.39 10.53 -4.42
C ASP A 227 -44.53 9.80 -3.06
N ALA A 228 -45.76 9.68 -2.56
CA ALA A 228 -46.03 8.97 -1.29
C ALA A 228 -45.68 7.47 -1.34
N ALA A 229 -45.36 6.92 -2.52
CA ALA A 229 -44.95 5.55 -2.74
C ALA A 229 -43.42 5.41 -2.98
N GLY A 230 -42.66 6.51 -2.95
CA GLY A 230 -41.20 6.51 -3.11
C GLY A 230 -40.72 6.52 -4.56
N ASN A 231 -41.61 6.70 -5.55
CA ASN A 231 -41.23 6.82 -6.95
C ASN A 231 -40.82 8.26 -7.28
N PRO A 232 -39.86 8.48 -8.18
CA PRO A 232 -39.57 9.81 -8.71
C PRO A 232 -40.81 10.44 -9.34
N VAL A 233 -41.18 11.64 -8.91
CA VAL A 233 -42.18 12.47 -9.59
C VAL A 233 -41.53 12.97 -10.87
N THR A 234 -41.83 12.31 -11.99
CA THR A 234 -41.59 12.86 -13.33
C THR A 234 -42.62 13.97 -13.54
N ASP A 235 -42.20 15.22 -13.43
CA ASP A 235 -42.92 16.35 -13.99
C ASP A 235 -43.13 16.08 -15.48
N GLY A 236 -44.40 16.05 -15.91
CA GLY A 236 -44.81 15.68 -17.26
C GLY A 236 -44.45 16.69 -18.35
N ALA A 237 -43.17 17.05 -18.45
CA ALA A 237 -42.60 17.86 -19.50
C ALA A 237 -41.20 17.36 -19.91
N GLY A 238 -41.09 16.09 -20.30
CA GLY A 238 -39.96 15.55 -21.07
C GLY A 238 -38.75 15.11 -20.27
#